data_AF-A0A451BT41-F1
#
_entry.id   AF-A0A451BT41-F1
#
_cell.length_a   1.000
_cell.length_b   1.000
_cell.length_c   1.000
_cell.angle_alpha   90.00
_cell.angle_beta   90.00
_cell.angle_gamma   90.00
#
_symmetry.space_group_name_H-M   'P 1'
#
loop_
_entity.id
_entity.type
_entity.pdbx_description
1 polymer ?
#
loop_
_entity_poly.entity_id
_entity_poly.type
_entity_poly.pdbx_seq_one_letter_code
_entity_poly.pdbx_strand_id
1 'polypeptide(L)' 'PEDVLRHDAARLKVLIARHVCYTGSACGQSILDNWEEYLPKFVKVMPVEYRKVLENLAKR' A
#
# COMPACT_ATOMS: atom_id res chain seq x y z
N PRO A 1 -19.42 -1.90 -6.86
CA PRO A 1 -18.12 -2.43 -6.39
C PRO A 1 -17.29 -1.36 -5.68
N GLU A 2 -17.08 -1.53 -4.36
CA GLU A 2 -16.05 -0.77 -3.66
C GLU A 2 -14.70 -1.03 -4.32
N ASP A 3 -14.05 0.03 -4.76
CA ASP A 3 -12.73 -0.02 -5.38
C ASP A 3 -11.72 -0.41 -4.30
N VAL A 4 -11.43 -1.71 -4.20
CA VAL A 4 -10.48 -2.30 -3.24
C VAL A 4 -9.07 -1.70 -3.35
N LEU A 5 -8.80 -0.91 -4.39
CA LEU A 5 -7.51 -0.26 -4.67
C LEU A 5 -7.49 1.23 -4.22
N ARG A 6 -8.64 1.81 -3.85
CA ARG A 6 -8.75 3.26 -3.57
C ARG A 6 -7.98 3.71 -2.32
N HIS A 7 -7.62 2.77 -1.44
CA HIS A 7 -6.96 3.04 -0.16
C HIS A 7 -5.57 2.42 -0.04
N ASP A 8 -4.91 2.08 -1.16
CA ASP A 8 -3.59 1.43 -1.12
C ASP A 8 -2.53 2.26 -0.40
N ALA A 9 -2.49 3.57 -0.63
CA ALA A 9 -1.55 4.46 0.06
C ALA A 9 -1.78 4.48 1.58
N ALA A 10 -3.05 4.55 2.00
CA ALA A 10 -3.40 4.51 3.42
C ALA A 10 -3.04 3.16 4.06
N ARG A 11 -3.34 2.06 3.36
CA ARG A 11 -2.99 0.71 3.79
C ARG A 11 -1.47 0.53 3.91
N LEU A 12 -0.72 0.99 2.92
CA LEU A 12 0.74 0.94 2.92
C LEU A 12 1.32 1.71 4.11
N LYS A 13 0.81 2.93 4.37
CA LYS A 13 1.23 3.74 5.52
C LYS A 13 0.99 3.02 6.86
N VAL A 14 -0.16 2.37 7.03
CA VAL A 14 -0.48 1.57 8.23
C VAL A 14 0.48 0.38 8.38
N LEU A 15 0.80 -0.32 7.29
CA LEU A 15 1.74 -1.45 7.33
C LEU A 15 3.14 -1.01 7.73
N ILE A 16 3.63 0.11 7.18
CA ILE A 16 4.94 0.67 7.53
C ILE A 16 4.94 1.14 8.99
N ALA A 17 3.88 1.84 9.44
CA ALA A 17 3.75 2.26 10.84
C ALA A 17 3.78 1.07 11.83
N ARG A 18 3.08 -0.02 11.51
CA ARG A 18 3.15 -1.26 12.29
C ARG A 18 4.56 -1.84 12.31
N HIS A 19 5.21 -1.92 11.15
CA HIS A 19 6.59 -2.39 11.05
C HIS A 19 7.53 -1.57 11.94
N VAL A 20 7.43 -0.23 11.92
CA VAL A 20 8.21 0.66 12.78
C VAL A 20 7.91 0.38 14.26
N CYS A 21 6.64 0.28 14.64
CA CYS A 21 6.23 -0.01 16.02
C CYS A 21 6.81 -1.33 16.54
N TYR A 22 6.83 -2.38 15.72
CA TYR A 22 7.32 -3.70 16.13
C TYR A 22 8.83 -3.88 16.06
N THR A 23 9.54 -3.09 15.26
CA THR A 23 10.97 -3.32 14.97
C THR A 23 11.89 -2.15 15.31
N GLY A 24 11.35 -0.95 15.54
CA GLY A 24 12.13 0.26 15.70
C GLY A 24 12.87 0.71 14.43
N SER A 25 12.40 0.28 13.25
CA SER A 25 13.06 0.57 11.97
C SER A 25 13.21 2.08 11.71
N ALA A 26 14.45 2.58 11.79
CA ALA A 26 14.78 3.98 11.50
C ALA A 26 14.43 4.36 10.04
N CYS A 27 14.67 3.44 9.09
CA CYS A 27 14.30 3.63 7.69
C CYS A 27 12.77 3.77 7.54
N GLY A 28 12.00 2.90 8.19
CA GLY A 28 10.54 3.00 8.19
C GLY A 28 10.05 4.32 8.79
N GLN A 29 10.69 4.78 9.86
CA GLN A 29 10.37 6.07 10.49
C GLN A 29 10.62 7.23 9.50
N SER A 30 11.79 7.27 8.84
CA SER A 30 12.11 8.31 7.86
C SER A 30 11.12 8.35 6.68
N ILE A 31 10.62 7.19 6.25
CA ILE A 31 9.57 7.10 5.21
C ILE A 31 8.24 7.67 5.71
N LEU A 32 7.85 7.42 6.97
CA LEU A 32 6.61 7.95 7.53
C LEU A 32 6.67 9.47 7.74
N ASP A 33 7.82 9.97 8.18
CA ASP A 33 8.06 11.39 8.41
C ASP A 33 8.02 12.20 7.11
N ASN A 34 8.52 11.62 6.01
CA ASN A 34 8.59 12.25 4.68
C ASN A 34 7.61 11.61 3.69
N TRP A 35 6.43 11.24 4.16
CA TRP A 35 5.51 10.38 3.42
C TRP A 35 5.20 10.85 2.00
N GLU A 36 4.94 12.14 1.80
CA GLU A 36 4.60 12.68 0.47
C GLU A 36 5.75 12.59 -0.54
N GLU A 37 7.00 12.67 -0.07
CA GLU A 37 8.19 12.53 -0.91
C GLU A 37 8.45 11.07 -1.29
N TYR A 38 8.21 10.14 -0.37
CA TYR A 38 8.47 8.72 -0.58
C TYR A 38 7.33 7.98 -1.28
N LEU A 39 6.08 8.41 -1.10
CA LEU A 39 4.91 7.77 -1.71
C LEU A 39 5.05 7.54 -3.24
N PRO A 40 5.45 8.52 -4.07
CA PRO A 40 5.59 8.29 -5.52
C PRO A 40 6.72 7.31 -5.89
N LYS A 41 7.61 6.97 -4.95
CA LYS A 41 8.70 6.01 -5.16
C LYS A 41 8.25 4.55 -4.99
N PHE A 42 7.04 4.31 -4.45
CA PHE A 42 6.50 2.96 -4.29
C PHE A 42 5.83 2.45 -5.56
N VAL A 43 6.22 1.25 -6.00
CA VAL A 43 5.60 0.56 -7.14
C VAL A 43 4.60 -0.46 -6.62
N LYS A 44 3.33 -0.31 -7.01
CA LYS A 44 2.30 -1.31 -6.76
C LYS A 44 2.41 -2.42 -7.80
N VAL A 45 2.97 -3.57 -7.40
CA VAL A 45 3.02 -4.76 -8.25
C VAL A 45 1.71 -5.52 -8.13
N MET A 46 1.00 -5.70 -9.25
CA MET A 46 -0.22 -6.49 -9.35
C MET A 46 -0.07 -7.51 -10.48
N PRO A 47 -0.15 -8.83 -10.18
CA PRO A 47 -0.20 -9.85 -11.21
C PRO A 47 -1.38 -9.63 -12.16
N VAL A 48 -1.17 -9.87 -13.45
CA VAL A 48 -2.16 -9.58 -14.50
C VAL A 48 -3.42 -10.43 -14.31
N GLU A 49 -3.23 -11.70 -13.99
CA GLU A 49 -4.29 -12.68 -13.74
C GLU A 49 -5.09 -12.30 -12.50
N TYR A 50 -4.40 -11.85 -11.44
CA TYR A 50 -5.05 -11.42 -10.20
C TYR A 50 -5.90 -10.18 -10.41
N ARG A 51 -5.42 -9.22 -11.22
CA ARG A 51 -6.21 -8.04 -11.61
C ARG A 51 -7.52 -8.43 -12.31
N LYS A 52 -7.46 -9.37 -13.26
CA LYS A 52 -8.67 -9.86 -13.97
C LYS A 52 -9.67 -10.52 -13.03
N VAL A 53 -9.20 -11.31 -12.07
CA VAL A 53 -10.07 -11.94 -11.05
C VAL A 53 -10.76 -10.86 -10.21
N LEU A 54 -10.03 -9.86 -9.72
CA LEU A 54 -10.59 -8.77 -8.93
C LEU A 54 -11.63 -7.95 -9.71
N GLU A 55 -11.36 -7.64 -10.99
CA GLU A 55 -12.30 -6.93 -11.86
C GLU A 55 -13.60 -7.72 -12.09
N ASN A 56 -13.51 -9.05 -12.24
CA ASN A 56 -14.68 -9.90 -12.40
C ASN A 56 -15.50 -10.02 -11.11
N LEU A 57 -14.85 -10.10 -9.95
CA LEU A 57 -15.51 -10.09 -8.65
C LEU A 57 -16.21 -8.75 -8.39
N ALA A 58 -15.61 -7.63 -8.83
CA ALA A 58 -16.22 -6.31 -8.72
C ALA A 58 -17.46 -6.13 -9.61
N LYS A 59 -17.55 -6.82 -10.75
CA LYS A 59 -18.71 -6.70 -11.67
C LYS A 59 -19.93 -7.52 -11.25
N ARG A 60 -19.80 -8.40 -10.25
CA ARG A 60 -20.89 -9.14 -9.62
C ARG A 60 -21.47 -8.35 -8.47
#